data_AF-A0A0F4IVM9-F1
#
_entry.id   AF-A0A0F4IVM9-F1
#
_cell.length_a   1.000
_cell.length_b   1.000
_cell.length_c   1.000
_cell.angle_alpha   90.00
_cell.angle_beta   90.00
_cell.angle_gamma   90.00
#
_symmetry.space_group_name_H-M   'P 1'
#
loop_
_entity.id
_entity.type
_entity.pdbx_description
1 polymer ?
#
loop_
_entity_poly.entity_id
_entity_poly.type
_entity_poly.pdbx_seq_one_letter_code
_entity_poly.pdbx_strand_id
1 'polypeptide(L)'
;MSTPSTAHARIRRAALPPLTALALTVLGAAVAGPALAHGDTLNVVITGQRAGHVTADVTWENDGDAVEEAVAATVNAVSADGTRTEGPWKLVRDPGRAAGWTTTETLPAGTWTVTVEAGFPSLGRARKEVGVPVADPAPTAGAPTPASPSAPAAPGSSAPPAPSAPPASS
;
A
#
# COMPACT_ATOMS: atom_id res chain seq x y z
N MET A 1 39.15 -89.13 33.33
CA MET A 1 39.49 -90.18 32.35
C MET A 1 38.21 -90.51 31.58
N SER A 2 37.79 -89.67 30.65
CA SER A 2 38.20 -89.57 29.23
C SER A 2 37.65 -90.72 28.37
N THR A 3 36.51 -90.45 27.74
CA THR A 3 35.94 -91.21 26.62
C THR A 3 36.31 -90.55 25.28
N PRO A 4 36.60 -91.33 24.21
CA PRO A 4 36.67 -90.81 22.85
C PRO A 4 35.53 -91.38 21.97
N SER A 5 35.01 -90.59 21.02
CA SER A 5 34.54 -91.12 19.73
C SER A 5 34.29 -89.99 18.72
N THR A 6 34.95 -90.11 17.57
CA THR A 6 34.87 -89.25 16.39
C THR A 6 33.96 -89.91 15.35
N ALA A 7 33.03 -89.17 14.72
CA ALA A 7 32.85 -89.21 13.25
C ALA A 7 31.81 -88.22 12.70
N HIS A 8 32.32 -87.31 11.86
CA HIS A 8 31.84 -86.80 10.56
C HIS A 8 30.34 -86.81 10.23
N ALA A 9 29.81 -85.64 9.89
CA ALA A 9 29.35 -85.38 8.51
C ALA A 9 28.91 -83.94 8.24
N ARG A 10 29.54 -83.38 7.20
CA ARG A 10 28.98 -82.50 6.15
C ARG A 10 28.50 -81.11 6.55
N ILE A 11 29.49 -80.21 6.47
CA ILE A 11 29.36 -78.84 5.96
C ILE A 11 28.31 -78.77 4.84
N ARG A 12 27.26 -77.98 5.06
CA ARG A 12 26.53 -77.31 3.98
C ARG A 12 26.64 -75.81 4.22
N ARG A 13 27.57 -75.18 3.48
CA ARG A 13 27.63 -73.73 3.34
C ARG A 13 26.38 -73.30 2.59
N ALA A 14 25.43 -72.69 3.30
CA ALA A 14 24.47 -71.78 2.69
C ALA A 14 24.99 -70.37 2.96
N ALA A 15 25.67 -69.80 1.97
CA ALA A 15 25.94 -68.37 1.90
C ALA A 15 24.85 -67.74 1.03
N LEU A 16 24.24 -66.65 1.50
CA LEU A 16 23.64 -65.52 0.75
C LEU A 16 22.92 -64.57 1.75
N PRO A 17 22.75 -63.28 1.43
CA PRO A 17 23.47 -62.16 2.06
C PRO A 17 22.64 -61.36 3.09
N PRO A 18 23.26 -60.52 3.93
CA PRO A 18 22.54 -59.48 4.65
C PRO A 18 22.27 -58.32 3.67
N LEU A 19 21.10 -58.33 3.03
CA LEU A 19 20.61 -57.14 2.34
C LEU A 19 19.93 -56.24 3.36
N THR A 20 20.76 -55.35 3.89
CA THR A 20 20.48 -54.07 4.52
C THR A 20 19.08 -53.56 4.17
N ALA A 21 18.20 -53.52 5.17
CA ALA A 21 16.91 -52.85 5.03
C ALA A 21 17.16 -51.39 4.65
N LEU A 22 16.68 -51.02 3.47
CA LEU A 22 16.70 -49.69 2.89
C LEU A 22 16.11 -48.71 3.90
N ALA A 23 16.93 -47.82 4.44
CA ALA A 23 16.45 -46.71 5.26
C ALA A 23 15.45 -45.90 4.42
N LEU A 24 14.22 -45.76 4.90
CA LEU A 24 13.24 -44.83 4.35
C LEU A 24 13.77 -43.40 4.55
N THR A 25 14.51 -42.87 3.58
CA THR A 25 14.58 -41.43 3.39
C THR A 25 13.29 -40.99 2.70
N VAL A 26 12.24 -40.83 3.50
CA VAL A 26 11.16 -39.90 3.14
C VAL A 26 11.80 -38.52 3.22
N LEU A 27 12.38 -38.06 2.11
CA LEU A 27 12.69 -36.66 1.93
C LEU A 27 11.34 -35.96 1.73
N GLY A 28 10.64 -35.75 2.85
CA GLY A 28 9.55 -34.81 2.89
C GLY A 28 10.12 -33.50 2.42
N ALA A 29 9.77 -33.07 1.20
CA ALA A 29 9.84 -31.69 0.84
C ALA A 29 8.89 -30.98 1.81
N ALA A 30 9.41 -30.64 2.98
CA ALA A 30 8.87 -29.56 3.78
C ALA A 30 8.90 -28.37 2.82
N VAL A 31 7.72 -28.05 2.27
CA VAL A 31 7.49 -26.70 1.78
C VAL A 31 7.80 -25.85 3.01
N ALA A 32 8.97 -25.21 3.00
CA ALA A 32 9.25 -24.12 3.92
C ALA A 32 8.22 -23.05 3.56
N GLY A 33 7.04 -23.15 4.15
CA GLY A 33 6.17 -21.99 4.27
C GLY A 33 6.95 -20.90 5.00
N PRO A 34 6.65 -19.62 4.76
CA PRO A 34 7.29 -18.55 5.50
C PRO A 34 7.18 -18.91 6.98
N ALA A 35 8.32 -18.99 7.64
CA ALA A 35 8.39 -19.41 9.02
C ALA A 35 7.37 -18.61 9.84
N LEU A 36 6.68 -19.29 10.76
CA LEU A 36 5.82 -18.77 11.83
C LEU A 36 6.59 -17.84 12.78
N ALA A 37 7.31 -16.85 12.25
CA ALA A 37 8.18 -15.93 12.98
C ALA A 37 7.57 -14.54 13.10
N HIS A 38 6.63 -14.21 12.21
CA HIS A 38 5.90 -12.96 12.27
C HIS A 38 4.66 -13.17 13.16
N GLY A 39 4.54 -12.36 14.22
CA GLY A 39 3.67 -12.62 15.37
C GLY A 39 2.17 -12.74 15.09
N ASP A 40 1.41 -13.11 16.12
CA ASP A 40 -0.02 -13.42 16.04
C ASP A 40 -0.92 -12.21 15.71
N THR A 41 -0.41 -11.00 15.44
CA THR A 41 -1.20 -9.81 15.12
C THR A 41 -0.56 -8.90 14.06
N LEU A 42 -1.43 -8.15 13.38
CA LEU A 42 -1.05 -7.13 12.42
C LEU A 42 -1.13 -5.74 13.06
N ASN A 43 -0.07 -4.96 12.89
CA ASN A 43 -0.10 -3.52 13.12
C ASN A 43 -0.70 -2.82 11.89
N VAL A 44 -1.86 -2.21 12.06
CA VAL A 44 -2.57 -1.46 11.02
C VAL A 44 -2.53 0.03 11.36
N VAL A 45 -2.07 0.86 10.43
CA VAL A 45 -1.98 2.31 10.62
C VAL A 45 -2.68 3.02 9.48
N ILE A 46 -3.76 3.76 9.76
CA ILE A 46 -4.40 4.61 8.75
C ILE A 46 -3.49 5.82 8.50
N THR A 47 -2.90 5.90 7.31
CA THR A 47 -1.99 6.99 6.94
C THR A 47 -2.76 8.24 6.53
N GLY A 48 -3.99 8.09 6.00
CA GLY A 48 -4.86 9.20 5.65
C GLY A 48 -5.70 8.87 4.43
N GLN A 49 -5.82 9.82 3.49
CA GLN A 49 -6.45 9.60 2.19
C GLN A 49 -5.65 10.24 1.06
N ARG A 50 -5.80 9.69 -0.15
CA ARG A 50 -5.29 10.25 -1.40
C ARG A 50 -6.44 10.31 -2.40
N ALA A 51 -6.88 11.51 -2.77
CA ALA A 51 -8.02 11.71 -3.68
C ALA A 51 -9.29 10.96 -3.25
N GLY A 52 -9.56 10.90 -1.95
CA GLY A 52 -10.69 10.19 -1.36
C GLY A 52 -10.42 8.70 -1.08
N HIS A 53 -9.41 8.08 -1.68
CA HIS A 53 -9.03 6.71 -1.36
C HIS A 53 -8.37 6.65 0.02
N VAL A 54 -8.89 5.83 0.94
CA VAL A 54 -8.28 5.64 2.25
C VAL A 54 -6.96 4.91 2.07
N THR A 55 -5.91 5.38 2.74
CA THR A 55 -4.57 4.78 2.72
C THR A 55 -4.21 4.26 4.10
N ALA A 56 -3.54 3.11 4.14
CA ALA A 56 -3.04 2.52 5.37
C ALA A 56 -1.69 1.81 5.13
N ASP A 57 -0.93 1.67 6.21
CA ASP A 57 0.20 0.75 6.28
C ASP A 57 -0.20 -0.47 7.11
N VAL A 58 0.21 -1.66 6.66
CA VAL A 58 0.00 -2.92 7.37
C VAL A 58 1.34 -3.64 7.48
N THR A 59 1.76 -3.88 8.72
CA THR A 59 2.99 -4.58 9.06
C THR A 59 2.71 -5.67 10.08
N TRP A 60 3.64 -6.60 10.23
CA TRP A 60 3.66 -7.47 11.40
C TRP A 60 3.97 -6.64 12.65
N GLU A 61 3.25 -6.91 13.74
CA GLU A 61 3.38 -6.09 14.96
C GLU A 61 4.71 -6.32 15.69
N ASN A 62 5.28 -7.52 15.59
CA ASN A 62 6.47 -7.92 16.31
C ASN A 62 7.77 -7.26 15.80
N ASP A 63 7.97 -7.24 14.48
CA ASP A 63 9.22 -6.82 13.84
C ASP A 63 9.03 -5.59 12.93
N GLY A 64 7.79 -5.22 12.63
CA GLY A 64 7.49 -4.09 11.74
C GLY A 64 7.66 -4.42 10.26
N ASP A 65 7.90 -5.69 9.90
CA ASP A 65 8.07 -6.09 8.51
C ASP A 65 6.76 -5.94 7.73
N ALA A 66 6.88 -5.58 6.46
CA ALA A 66 5.71 -5.46 5.58
C ALA A 66 5.05 -6.82 5.38
N VAL A 67 3.72 -6.84 5.40
CA VAL A 67 2.99 -8.06 5.04
C VAL A 67 3.04 -8.23 3.51
N GLU A 68 3.81 -9.21 3.04
CA GLU A 68 3.98 -9.48 1.61
C GLU A 68 2.82 -10.29 1.02
N GLU A 69 2.17 -11.09 1.86
CA GLU A 69 1.03 -11.93 1.52
C GLU A 69 -0.30 -11.15 1.45
N ALA A 70 -1.37 -11.84 1.06
CA ALA A 70 -2.68 -11.23 0.93
C ALA A 70 -3.24 -10.84 2.31
N VAL A 71 -3.65 -9.57 2.47
CA VAL A 71 -4.35 -9.10 3.67
C VAL A 71 -5.86 -9.07 3.40
N ALA A 72 -6.65 -9.75 4.23
CA ALA A 72 -8.10 -9.62 4.23
C ALA A 72 -8.50 -8.55 5.25
N ALA A 73 -8.51 -7.29 4.80
CA ALA A 73 -8.94 -6.16 5.61
C ALA A 73 -10.11 -5.41 4.96
N THR A 74 -10.98 -4.88 5.80
CA THR A 74 -12.11 -4.05 5.41
C THR A 74 -12.02 -2.65 6.00
N VAL A 75 -12.52 -1.67 5.26
CA VAL A 75 -12.57 -0.27 5.65
C VAL A 75 -14.03 0.14 5.78
N ASN A 76 -14.39 0.68 6.94
CA ASN A 76 -15.68 1.30 7.20
C ASN A 76 -15.45 2.77 7.59
N ALA A 77 -16.34 3.66 7.19
CA ALA A 77 -16.28 5.06 7.57
C ALA A 77 -17.64 5.57 8.02
N VAL A 78 -17.62 6.44 9.04
CA VAL A 78 -18.80 7.11 9.57
C VAL A 78 -18.54 8.61 9.56
N SER A 79 -19.48 9.42 9.08
CA SER A 79 -19.32 10.87 9.06
C SER A 79 -19.21 11.42 10.48
N ALA A 80 -18.60 12.61 10.64
CA ALA A 80 -18.39 13.22 11.97
C ALA A 80 -19.69 13.41 12.79
N ASP A 81 -20.83 13.62 12.11
CA ASP A 81 -22.16 13.74 12.71
C ASP A 81 -22.90 12.41 12.87
N GLY A 82 -22.30 11.29 12.42
CA GLY A 82 -22.88 9.96 12.51
C GLY A 82 -24.01 9.66 11.52
N THR A 83 -24.34 10.59 10.62
CA THR A 83 -25.53 10.46 9.74
C THR A 83 -25.27 9.69 8.46
N ARG A 84 -24.00 9.57 8.04
CA ARG A 84 -23.58 8.88 6.81
C ARG A 84 -22.58 7.79 7.13
N THR A 85 -22.65 6.72 6.37
CA THR A 85 -21.72 5.59 6.44
C THR A 85 -21.27 5.19 5.05
N GLU A 86 -20.00 4.81 4.93
CA GLU A 86 -19.38 4.30 3.71
C GLU A 86 -18.61 3.00 4.02
N GLY A 87 -18.48 2.12 3.03
CA GLY A 87 -17.96 0.76 3.21
C GLY A 87 -19.05 -0.28 3.56
N PRO A 88 -18.67 -1.53 3.88
CA PRO A 88 -17.30 -2.04 3.99
C PRO A 88 -16.62 -2.17 2.63
N TRP A 89 -15.41 -1.60 2.49
CA TRP A 89 -14.59 -1.75 1.29
C TRP A 89 -13.36 -2.58 1.56
N LYS A 90 -12.89 -3.30 0.55
CA LYS A 90 -11.66 -4.09 0.67
C LYS A 90 -10.44 -3.17 0.61
N LEU A 91 -9.46 -3.46 1.48
CA LEU A 91 -8.12 -2.90 1.35
C LEU A 91 -7.34 -3.70 0.27
N VAL A 92 -6.76 -3.00 -0.71
CA VAL A 92 -5.93 -3.58 -1.77
C VAL A 92 -4.51 -3.05 -1.70
N ARG A 93 -3.54 -3.80 -2.23
CA ARG A 93 -2.13 -3.42 -2.20
C ARG A 93 -1.91 -2.11 -2.95
N ASP A 94 -1.18 -1.17 -2.35
CA ASP A 94 -0.65 0.00 -3.05
C ASP A 94 0.69 -0.41 -3.71
N PRO A 95 0.76 -0.55 -5.04
CA PRO A 95 1.95 -1.09 -5.72
C PRO A 95 3.19 -0.21 -5.55
N GLY A 96 3.05 1.04 -5.09
CA GLY A 96 4.18 1.95 -4.84
C GLY A 96 4.76 1.88 -3.44
N ARG A 97 4.21 1.07 -2.52
CA ARG A 97 4.60 1.06 -1.11
C ARG A 97 4.68 -0.35 -0.54
N ALA A 98 5.81 -0.70 0.07
CA ALA A 98 6.06 -2.05 0.61
C ALA A 98 4.99 -2.47 1.63
N ALA A 99 4.75 -1.67 2.66
CA ALA A 99 3.68 -1.91 3.64
C ALA A 99 2.35 -1.26 3.27
N GLY A 100 2.24 -0.63 2.10
CA GLY A 100 1.13 0.27 1.80
C GLY A 100 -0.06 -0.41 1.16
N TRP A 101 -1.23 0.06 1.54
CA TRP A 101 -2.53 -0.42 1.10
C TRP A 101 -3.51 0.75 0.91
N THR A 102 -4.48 0.57 0.02
CA THR A 102 -5.48 1.60 -0.32
C THR A 102 -6.85 0.99 -0.60
N THR A 103 -7.92 1.78 -0.57
CA THR A 103 -9.22 1.41 -1.13
C THR A 103 -9.26 1.67 -2.64
N THR A 104 -10.11 0.93 -3.37
CA THR A 104 -10.43 1.23 -4.77
C THR A 104 -11.51 2.31 -4.86
N GLU A 105 -12.40 2.32 -3.89
CA GLU A 105 -13.48 3.27 -3.71
C GLU A 105 -12.97 4.56 -3.07
N THR A 106 -13.68 5.65 -3.33
CA THR A 106 -13.38 6.98 -2.80
C THR A 106 -14.39 7.38 -1.74
N LEU A 107 -13.91 7.86 -0.59
CA LEU A 107 -14.75 8.60 0.35
C LEU A 107 -15.17 9.94 -0.26
N PRO A 108 -16.46 10.33 -0.15
CA PRO A 108 -16.89 11.68 -0.48
C PRO A 108 -16.22 12.74 0.40
N ALA A 109 -16.21 13.99 -0.08
CA ALA A 109 -15.70 15.11 0.70
C ALA A 109 -16.37 15.22 2.09
N GLY A 110 -15.55 15.57 3.09
CA GLY A 110 -15.99 15.69 4.49
C GLY A 110 -15.03 15.06 5.49
N THR A 111 -15.44 15.07 6.76
CA THR A 111 -14.71 14.46 7.87
C THR A 111 -15.33 13.12 8.25
N TRP A 112 -14.48 12.11 8.36
CA TRP A 112 -14.89 10.72 8.58
C TRP A 112 -14.11 10.07 9.70
N THR A 113 -14.78 9.35 10.60
CA THR A 113 -14.15 8.35 11.45
C THR A 113 -13.99 7.07 10.64
N VAL A 114 -12.77 6.77 10.21
CA VAL A 114 -12.42 5.57 9.44
C VAL A 114 -11.95 4.47 10.38
N THR A 115 -12.43 3.25 10.17
CA THR A 115 -12.03 2.03 10.89
C THR A 115 -11.57 1.00 9.87
N VAL A 116 -10.38 0.44 10.08
CA VAL A 116 -9.84 -0.68 9.29
C VAL A 116 -9.74 -1.90 10.19
N GLU A 117 -10.29 -3.02 9.73
CA GLU A 117 -10.29 -4.30 10.46
C GLU A 117 -9.75 -5.40 9.55
N ALA A 118 -8.66 -6.05 9.98
CA ALA A 118 -8.02 -7.18 9.30
C ALA A 118 -8.35 -8.49 10.01
N GLY A 119 -8.63 -9.53 9.23
CA GLY A 119 -8.92 -10.89 9.72
C GLY A 119 -7.99 -11.97 9.17
N PHE A 120 -7.10 -11.65 8.25
CA PHE A 120 -6.10 -12.55 7.66
C PHE A 120 -4.92 -11.72 7.13
N PRO A 121 -3.65 -12.20 7.23
CA PRO A 121 -3.23 -13.49 7.81
C PRO A 121 -3.36 -13.55 9.34
N SER A 122 -3.49 -12.41 9.99
CA SER A 122 -3.89 -12.33 11.39
C SER A 122 -4.80 -11.14 11.67
N LEU A 123 -5.22 -11.01 12.93
CA LEU A 123 -6.08 -9.93 13.40
C LEU A 123 -5.30 -8.61 13.50
N GLY A 124 -5.93 -7.52 13.11
CA GLY A 124 -5.41 -6.16 13.28
C GLY A 124 -6.51 -5.13 13.16
N ARG A 125 -6.35 -3.98 13.81
CA ARG A 125 -7.37 -2.92 13.78
C ARG A 125 -6.75 -1.54 13.89
N ALA A 126 -7.32 -0.60 13.15
CA ALA A 126 -7.02 0.83 13.26
C ALA A 126 -8.30 1.65 13.24
N ARG A 127 -8.28 2.79 13.94
CA ARG A 127 -9.30 3.83 13.80
C ARG A 127 -8.64 5.20 13.76
N LYS A 128 -9.09 6.06 12.85
CA LYS A 128 -8.55 7.42 12.68
C LYS A 128 -9.58 8.35 12.06
N GLU A 129 -9.57 9.62 12.45
CA GLU A 129 -10.29 10.66 11.74
C GLU A 129 -9.54 11.07 10.45
N VAL A 130 -10.26 11.12 9.34
CA VAL A 130 -9.72 11.45 8.01
C VAL A 130 -10.58 12.53 7.37
N GLY A 131 -9.93 13.62 6.92
CA GLY A 131 -10.55 14.68 6.13
C GLY A 131 -10.33 14.46 4.63
N VAL A 132 -11.43 14.46 3.87
CA VAL A 132 -11.41 14.47 2.40
C VAL A 132 -11.77 15.88 1.93
N PRO A 133 -10.88 16.60 1.21
CA PRO A 133 -11.15 17.95 0.76
C PRO A 133 -12.25 17.98 -0.31
N VAL A 134 -12.94 19.11 -0.40
CA VAL A 134 -13.79 19.40 -1.56
C VAL A 134 -12.87 19.67 -2.74
N ALA A 135 -13.04 18.93 -3.85
CA ALA A 135 -12.36 19.26 -5.09
C ALA A 135 -13.05 20.46 -5.73
N ASP A 136 -12.36 21.60 -5.83
CA ASP A 136 -12.84 22.70 -6.67
C ASP A 136 -12.71 22.29 -8.15
N PRO A 137 -13.74 22.52 -8.99
CA PRO A 137 -13.57 22.34 -10.42
C PRO A 137 -12.49 23.30 -10.91
N ALA A 138 -11.47 22.77 -11.58
CA ALA A 138 -10.46 23.60 -12.23
C ALA A 138 -11.16 24.59 -13.18
N PRO A 139 -10.74 25.87 -13.24
CA PRO A 139 -11.29 26.80 -14.21
C PRO A 139 -11.03 26.25 -15.61
N THR A 140 -12.10 25.94 -16.36
CA THR A 140 -12.01 25.69 -17.79
C THR A 140 -11.35 26.90 -18.41
N ALA A 141 -10.11 26.75 -18.89
CA ALA A 141 -9.46 27.78 -19.67
C ALA A 141 -10.39 28.15 -20.83
N GLY A 142 -10.94 29.37 -20.79
CA GLY A 142 -11.85 29.87 -21.82
C GLY A 142 -11.21 29.69 -23.20
N ALA A 143 -12.01 29.19 -24.15
CA ALA A 143 -11.60 29.07 -25.54
C ALA A 143 -10.96 30.39 -26.03
N PRO A 144 -9.87 30.34 -26.81
CA PRO A 144 -9.20 31.54 -27.28
C PRO A 144 -10.20 32.38 -28.09
N THR A 145 -10.48 33.60 -27.63
CA THR A 145 -11.25 34.57 -28.39
C THR A 145 -10.43 34.98 -29.61
N PRO A 146 -10.98 34.96 -30.84
CA PRO A 146 -10.25 35.42 -32.01
C PRO A 146 -9.85 36.89 -31.85
N ALA A 147 -8.58 37.21 -32.07
CA ALA A 147 -8.07 38.57 -32.02
C ALA A 147 -8.77 39.45 -33.08
N SER A 148 -9.37 40.56 -32.66
CA SER A 148 -9.84 41.61 -33.57
C SER A 148 -8.64 42.37 -34.15
N PRO A 149 -8.63 42.69 -35.47
CA PRO A 149 -7.58 43.46 -36.08
C PRO A 149 -7.59 44.92 -35.57
N SER A 150 -6.43 45.40 -35.13
CA SER A 150 -6.23 46.78 -34.66
C SER A 150 -6.43 47.80 -35.80
N ALA A 151 -7.21 48.85 -35.53
CA ALA A 151 -7.38 49.99 -36.42
C ALA A 151 -6.14 50.92 -36.41
N PRO A 152 -5.81 51.62 -37.51
CA PRO A 152 -4.65 52.52 -37.60
C PRO A 152 -4.78 53.78 -36.73
N ALA A 153 -3.67 54.22 -36.13
CA ALA A 153 -3.57 55.44 -35.34
C ALA A 153 -3.67 56.72 -36.20
N ALA A 154 -4.48 57.68 -35.75
CA ALA A 154 -4.58 59.02 -36.34
C ALA A 154 -3.42 59.94 -35.87
N PRO A 155 -2.98 60.89 -36.71
CA PRO A 155 -1.85 61.79 -36.41
C PRO A 155 -2.21 62.86 -35.37
N GLY A 156 -1.24 63.14 -34.48
CA GLY A 156 -1.34 64.08 -33.38
C GLY A 156 -1.44 65.55 -33.82
N SER A 157 -2.28 66.30 -33.12
CA SER A 157 -2.40 67.75 -33.24
C SER A 157 -1.75 68.45 -32.04
N SER A 158 -1.01 69.50 -32.37
CA SER A 158 -0.02 70.28 -31.63
C SER A 158 -0.57 71.21 -30.53
N ALA A 159 0.26 71.48 -29.51
CA ALA A 159 0.06 72.57 -28.54
C ALA A 159 1.04 73.74 -28.82
N PRO A 160 0.61 75.01 -28.69
CA PRO A 160 1.39 76.21 -29.04
C PRO A 160 2.34 76.70 -27.92
N PRO A 161 3.32 77.56 -28.24
CA PRO A 161 4.37 78.00 -27.31
C PRO A 161 3.89 79.07 -26.32
N ALA A 162 4.46 79.07 -25.12
CA ALA A 162 4.24 80.07 -24.07
C ALA A 162 5.14 81.32 -24.24
N PRO A 163 4.63 82.54 -23.93
CA PRO A 163 5.42 83.77 -24.02
C PRO A 163 6.33 84.02 -22.80
N SER A 164 7.48 84.64 -23.09
CA SER A 164 8.58 85.00 -22.19
C SER A 164 8.25 86.15 -21.21
N ALA A 165 8.80 86.08 -19.99
CA ALA A 165 8.76 87.15 -18.99
C ALA A 165 10.02 88.06 -19.06
N PRO A 166 9.92 89.36 -18.74
CA PRO A 166 11.02 90.33 -18.79
C PRO A 166 11.93 90.32 -17.53
N PRO A 167 13.13 90.96 -17.59
CA PRO A 167 14.20 90.80 -16.61
C PRO A 167 14.04 91.68 -15.36
N ALA A 168 14.62 91.21 -14.24
CA ALA A 168 14.78 91.98 -13.01
C ALA A 168 16.10 92.77 -13.02
N SER A 169 16.07 94.00 -12.49
CA SER A 169 17.26 94.79 -12.16
C SER A 169 17.04 95.49 -10.83
N SER A 170 17.93 95.26 -9.87
CA SER A 170 18.56 96.20 -8.93
C SER A 170 19.34 95.41 -7.89
#